data_AF-A0A661WEB0-F1
#
_entry.id   AF-A0A661WEB0-F1
#
_cell.length_a   1.000
_cell.length_b   1.000
_cell.length_c   1.000
_cell.angle_alpha   90.00
_cell.angle_beta   90.00
_cell.angle_gamma   90.00
#
_symmetry.space_group_name_H-M   'P 1'
#
loop_
_entity.id
_entity.type
_entity.pdbx_description
1 polymer ?
#
loop_
_entity_poly.entity_id
_entity_poly.type
_entity_poly.pdbx_seq_one_letter_code
_entity_poly.pdbx_strand_id
1 'polypeptide(L)'
;MAEILQREEALTEQEKLRESFDRIFWDINASELDWQRHYKLIITQVLNYGYVQEIQLLFRIYAKETIKSVLENPTKGIWHPKTYKAFCNLLDVAPQKKAVNILFVEKKTRKKINQLFAYLLKV
;
A
#
# COMPACT_ATOMS: atom_id res chain seq x y z
N MET A 1 -10.94 -27.17 -18.87
CA MET A 1 -11.09 -26.06 -19.83
C MET A 1 -11.35 -24.73 -19.13
N ALA A 2 -12.42 -24.56 -18.35
CA ALA A 2 -12.69 -23.31 -17.62
C ALA A 2 -11.58 -22.90 -16.63
N GLU A 3 -10.99 -23.87 -15.92
CA GLU A 3 -9.91 -23.62 -14.95
C GLU A 3 -8.58 -23.19 -15.62
N ILE A 4 -8.32 -23.63 -16.84
CA ILE A 4 -7.11 -23.24 -17.60
C ILE A 4 -7.24 -21.80 -18.07
N LEU A 5 -8.43 -21.44 -18.59
CA LEU A 5 -8.74 -20.08 -19.05
C LEU A 5 -8.62 -19.06 -17.91
N GLN A 6 -9.14 -19.38 -16.72
CA GLN A 6 -9.03 -18.52 -15.54
C GLN A 6 -7.58 -18.32 -15.08
N ARG A 7 -6.71 -19.33 -15.24
CA ARG A 7 -5.28 -19.23 -14.91
C ARG A 7 -4.52 -18.36 -15.91
N GLU A 8 -4.84 -18.45 -17.20
CA GLU A 8 -4.24 -17.63 -18.26
C GLU A 8 -4.63 -16.15 -18.13
N GLU A 9 -5.90 -15.87 -17.83
CA GLU A 9 -6.38 -14.51 -17.56
C GLU A 9 -5.69 -13.90 -16.32
N ALA A 10 -5.59 -14.64 -15.22
CA ALA A 10 -4.91 -14.16 -14.02
C ALA A 10 -3.41 -13.87 -14.26
N LEU A 11 -2.73 -14.71 -15.05
CA LEU A 11 -1.34 -14.49 -15.44
C LEU A 11 -1.20 -13.20 -16.26
N THR A 12 -2.14 -12.96 -17.16
CA THR A 12 -2.18 -11.76 -17.99
C THR A 12 -2.38 -10.48 -17.17
N GLU A 13 -3.24 -10.50 -16.15
CA GLU A 13 -3.46 -9.34 -15.28
C GLU A 13 -2.25 -9.06 -14.36
N GLN A 14 -1.58 -10.11 -13.91
CA GLN A 14 -0.33 -10.02 -13.15
C GLN A 14 0.79 -9.38 -13.97
N GLU A 15 0.97 -9.81 -15.22
CA GLU A 15 1.95 -9.24 -16.14
C GLU A 15 1.70 -7.75 -16.41
N LYS A 16 0.44 -7.37 -16.68
CA LYS A 16 0.06 -5.96 -16.83
C LYS A 16 0.38 -5.14 -15.59
N LEU A 17 0.11 -5.67 -14.40
CA LEU A 17 0.40 -4.96 -13.15
C LEU A 17 1.92 -4.83 -12.91
N ARG A 18 2.73 -5.80 -13.39
CA ARG A 18 4.20 -5.74 -13.32
C ARG A 18 4.79 -4.57 -14.12
N GLU A 19 4.13 -4.11 -15.18
CA GLU A 19 4.60 -2.95 -15.95
C GLU A 19 4.71 -1.68 -15.10
N SER A 20 3.89 -1.57 -14.04
CA SER A 20 3.90 -0.44 -13.12
C SER A 20 4.83 -0.63 -11.91
N PHE A 21 5.57 -1.74 -11.83
CA PHE A 21 6.31 -2.10 -10.62
C PHE A 21 7.46 -1.14 -10.32
N ASP A 22 8.23 -0.69 -11.30
CA ASP A 22 9.34 0.24 -11.08
C ASP A 22 8.89 1.55 -10.41
N ARG A 23 7.64 1.97 -10.70
CA ARG A 23 7.03 3.17 -10.12
C ARG A 23 6.44 2.93 -8.73
N ILE A 24 5.89 1.75 -8.46
CA ILE A 24 5.20 1.44 -7.21
C ILE A 24 6.18 0.89 -6.14
N PHE A 25 7.24 0.24 -6.58
CA PHE A 25 8.22 -0.51 -5.77
C PHE A 25 9.64 0.00 -6.04
N TRP A 26 9.83 1.33 -6.06
CA TRP A 26 11.11 1.96 -6.42
C TRP A 26 12.28 1.60 -5.49
N ASP A 27 12.02 1.04 -4.31
CA ASP A 27 13.00 0.74 -3.26
C ASP A 27 13.32 -0.75 -3.10
N ILE A 28 12.73 -1.62 -3.93
CA ILE A 28 12.94 -3.08 -3.87
C ILE A 28 13.15 -3.69 -5.25
N ASN A 29 13.82 -4.84 -5.31
CA ASN A 29 13.91 -5.61 -6.55
C ASN A 29 12.56 -6.28 -6.88
N ALA A 30 11.78 -5.64 -7.74
CA ALA A 30 10.43 -6.10 -8.06
C ALA A 30 10.38 -7.43 -8.83
N SER A 31 11.50 -7.87 -9.41
CA SER A 31 11.62 -9.20 -10.03
C SER A 31 11.53 -10.35 -9.03
N GLU A 32 11.87 -10.10 -7.76
CA GLU A 32 11.81 -11.08 -6.67
C GLU A 32 10.44 -11.12 -5.97
N LEU A 33 9.49 -10.27 -6.40
CA LEU A 33 8.15 -10.26 -5.84
C LEU A 33 7.34 -11.47 -6.29
N ASP A 34 6.97 -12.30 -5.31
CA ASP A 34 6.04 -13.41 -5.46
C ASP A 34 4.63 -12.97 -5.05
N TRP A 35 3.65 -13.21 -5.93
CA TRP A 35 2.26 -12.78 -5.76
C TRP A 35 1.58 -13.39 -4.52
N GLN A 36 1.95 -14.61 -4.14
CA GLN A 36 1.33 -15.29 -3.00
C GLN A 36 2.05 -15.00 -1.70
N ARG A 37 3.39 -15.02 -1.70
CA ARG A 37 4.22 -14.82 -0.51
C ARG A 37 4.26 -13.34 -0.10
N HIS A 38 4.27 -12.43 -1.07
CA HIS A 38 4.40 -11.00 -0.83
C HIS A 38 3.09 -10.22 -1.01
N TYR A 39 1.95 -10.92 -1.03
CA TYR A 39 0.63 -10.32 -1.26
C TYR A 39 0.33 -9.09 -0.39
N LYS A 40 0.69 -9.12 0.91
CA LYS A 40 0.47 -7.98 1.82
C LYS A 40 1.22 -6.73 1.36
N LEU A 41 2.47 -6.89 0.94
CA LEU A 41 3.30 -5.80 0.43
C LEU A 41 2.73 -5.27 -0.88
N ILE A 42 2.38 -6.18 -1.79
CA ILE A 42 1.84 -5.81 -3.11
C ILE A 42 0.54 -5.01 -2.95
N ILE A 43 -0.42 -5.54 -2.20
CA ILE A 43 -1.70 -4.86 -1.93
C ILE A 43 -1.46 -3.49 -1.28
N THR A 44 -0.60 -3.43 -0.26
CA THR A 44 -0.36 -2.17 0.45
C THR A 44 0.27 -1.11 -0.46
N GLN A 45 1.27 -1.48 -1.25
CA GLN A 45 1.96 -0.53 -2.14
C GLN A 45 1.08 -0.08 -3.30
N VAL A 46 0.37 -1.01 -3.96
CA VAL A 46 -0.54 -0.65 -5.05
C VAL A 46 -1.67 0.24 -4.55
N LEU A 47 -2.22 0.01 -3.35
CA LEU A 47 -3.26 0.91 -2.82
C LEU A 47 -2.70 2.29 -2.43
N ASN A 48 -1.46 2.37 -1.92
CA ASN A 48 -0.82 3.65 -1.58
C ASN A 48 -0.41 4.47 -2.82
N TYR A 49 0.12 3.83 -3.86
CA TYR A 49 0.82 4.52 -4.95
C TYR A 49 0.30 4.19 -6.36
N GLY A 50 -0.56 3.18 -6.51
CA GLY A 50 -1.14 2.80 -7.79
C GLY A 50 -2.10 3.88 -8.33
N TYR A 51 -2.22 3.94 -9.65
CA TYR A 51 -3.31 4.67 -10.28
C TYR A 51 -4.56 3.78 -10.35
N VAL A 52 -5.63 4.34 -10.89
CA VAL A 52 -6.93 3.66 -10.96
C VAL A 52 -6.83 2.31 -11.69
N GLN A 53 -6.02 2.25 -12.74
CA GLN A 53 -5.79 1.06 -13.54
C GLN A 53 -5.13 -0.05 -12.72
N GLU A 54 -4.05 0.24 -11.98
CA GLU A 54 -3.38 -0.77 -11.14
C GLU A 54 -4.26 -1.22 -9.98
N ILE A 55 -5.05 -0.31 -9.42
CA ILE A 55 -6.04 -0.66 -8.38
C ILE A 55 -7.08 -1.63 -8.97
N GLN A 56 -7.59 -1.38 -10.18
CA GLN A 56 -8.52 -2.30 -10.84
C GLN A 56 -7.90 -3.68 -11.07
N LEU A 57 -6.65 -3.74 -11.54
CA LEU A 57 -5.91 -5.00 -11.70
C LEU A 57 -5.75 -5.72 -10.37
N LEU A 58 -5.43 -4.99 -9.28
CA LEU A 58 -5.30 -5.56 -7.95
C LEU A 58 -6.57 -6.29 -7.49
N PHE A 59 -7.75 -5.69 -7.73
CA PHE A 59 -9.05 -6.29 -7.40
C PHE A 59 -9.43 -7.48 -8.31
N ARG A 60 -8.75 -7.65 -9.45
CA ARG A 60 -8.89 -8.85 -10.30
C ARG A 60 -7.94 -9.96 -9.88
N ILE A 61 -6.74 -9.61 -9.42
CA ILE A 61 -5.70 -10.56 -9.00
C ILE A 61 -6.00 -11.15 -7.62
N TYR A 62 -6.45 -10.33 -6.68
CA TYR A 62 -6.76 -10.76 -5.32
C TYR A 62 -8.25 -10.70 -5.05
N ALA A 63 -8.78 -11.76 -4.45
CA ALA A 63 -10.13 -11.76 -3.91
C ALA A 63 -10.31 -10.59 -2.93
N LYS A 64 -11.52 -10.02 -2.93
CA LYS A 64 -11.87 -8.88 -2.06
C LYS A 64 -11.58 -9.18 -0.59
N GLU A 65 -11.82 -10.42 -0.17
CA GLU A 65 -11.60 -10.93 1.18
C GLU A 65 -10.11 -10.90 1.56
N THR A 66 -9.23 -11.23 0.61
CA THR A 66 -7.78 -11.12 0.80
C THR A 66 -7.39 -9.67 1.05
N ILE A 67 -7.89 -8.73 0.25
CA ILE A 67 -7.62 -7.29 0.43
C ILE A 67 -8.16 -6.80 1.77
N LYS A 68 -9.38 -7.20 2.16
CA LYS A 68 -9.95 -6.90 3.49
C LYS A 68 -9.06 -7.40 4.61
N SER A 69 -8.56 -8.64 4.51
CA SER A 69 -7.67 -9.22 5.52
C SER A 69 -6.38 -8.40 5.72
N VAL A 70 -5.87 -7.77 4.66
CA VAL A 70 -4.69 -6.87 4.73
C VAL A 70 -5.03 -5.56 5.43
N LEU A 71 -6.22 -5.00 5.18
CA LEU A 71 -6.68 -3.78 5.86
C LEU A 71 -7.00 -4.01 7.34
N GLU A 72 -7.55 -5.19 7.66
CA GLU A 72 -7.82 -5.67 9.02
C GLU A 72 -6.54 -6.03 9.77
N ASN A 73 -5.47 -6.44 9.08
CA ASN A 73 -4.19 -6.77 9.69
C ASN A 73 -3.05 -6.01 9.02
N PRO A 74 -3.05 -4.67 9.10
CA PRO A 74 -2.14 -3.84 8.35
C PRO A 74 -0.73 -3.91 8.94
N THR A 75 0.27 -3.91 8.06
CA THR A 75 1.65 -3.67 8.44
C THR A 75 1.75 -2.31 9.13
N LYS A 76 2.42 -2.28 10.28
CA LYS A 76 2.49 -1.10 11.14
C LYS A 76 3.27 0.02 10.45
N GLY A 77 2.70 1.22 10.43
CA GLY A 77 3.40 2.45 10.04
C GLY A 77 3.74 2.59 8.57
N ILE A 78 3.17 1.78 7.67
CA ILE A 78 3.48 1.83 6.23
C ILE A 78 2.40 2.55 5.40
N TRP A 79 1.20 2.69 5.95
CA TRP A 79 0.06 3.19 5.20
C TRP A 79 -0.01 4.71 5.16
N HIS A 80 -0.44 5.24 4.01
CA HIS A 80 -0.83 6.63 3.89
C HIS A 80 -2.17 6.86 4.61
N PRO A 81 -2.28 7.87 5.50
CA PRO A 81 -3.47 8.04 6.35
C PRO A 81 -4.77 8.15 5.55
N LYS A 82 -4.76 8.94 4.46
CA LYS A 82 -5.94 9.17 3.62
C LYS A 82 -6.32 7.92 2.83
N THR A 83 -5.33 7.28 2.21
CA THR A 83 -5.51 6.05 1.44
C THR A 83 -6.08 4.93 2.30
N TYR A 84 -5.44 4.62 3.44
CA TYR A 84 -5.90 3.55 4.32
C TYR A 84 -7.32 3.79 4.81
N LYS A 85 -7.64 5.02 5.22
CA LYS A 85 -8.99 5.39 5.62
C LYS A 85 -10.00 5.22 4.47
N ALA A 86 -9.64 5.65 3.25
CA ALA A 86 -10.51 5.52 2.09
C ALA A 86 -10.85 4.06 1.77
N PHE A 87 -9.85 3.18 1.75
CA PHE A 87 -10.08 1.75 1.47
C PHE A 87 -10.73 1.00 2.62
N CYS A 88 -10.45 1.39 3.89
CA CYS A 88 -11.20 0.88 5.04
C CYS A 88 -12.70 1.21 4.92
N ASN A 89 -13.03 2.45 4.55
CA ASN A 89 -14.41 2.87 4.33
C ASN A 89 -15.05 2.13 3.13
N LEU A 90 -14.32 2.01 2.01
CA LEU A 90 -14.82 1.36 0.79
C LEU A 90 -15.17 -0.12 1.02
N LEU A 91 -14.41 -0.81 1.87
CA LEU A 91 -14.54 -2.25 2.10
C LEU A 91 -15.19 -2.60 3.44
N ASP A 92 -15.76 -1.62 4.14
CA ASP A 92 -16.39 -1.76 5.46
C ASP A 92 -15.47 -2.48 6.46
N VAL A 93 -14.25 -1.95 6.61
CA VAL A 93 -13.24 -2.42 7.57
C VAL A 93 -12.99 -1.34 8.61
N ALA A 94 -12.97 -1.72 9.89
CA ALA A 94 -12.66 -0.78 10.97
C ALA A 94 -11.17 -0.38 10.93
N PRO A 95 -10.83 0.92 10.78
CA PRO A 95 -9.46 1.36 10.61
C PRO A 95 -8.64 1.22 11.90
N GLN A 96 -7.40 0.75 11.77
CA GLN A 96 -6.47 0.61 12.89
C GLN A 96 -5.43 1.72 12.93
N LYS A 97 -5.28 2.37 14.10
CA LYS A 97 -4.30 3.45 14.32
C LYS A 97 -2.85 3.02 14.03
N LYS A 98 -2.52 1.73 14.23
CA LYS A 98 -1.18 1.18 14.01
C LYS A 98 -0.76 1.18 12.53
N ALA A 99 -1.71 1.18 11.61
CA ALA A 99 -1.44 1.09 10.17
C ALA A 99 -0.70 2.30 9.63
N VAL A 100 -1.10 3.48 10.11
CA VAL A 100 -0.75 4.77 9.53
C VAL A 100 0.68 5.16 9.85
N ASN A 101 1.42 5.60 8.83
CA ASN A 101 2.74 6.17 9.01
C ASN A 101 2.64 7.55 9.69
N ILE A 102 3.27 7.67 10.85
CA ILE A 102 3.30 8.90 11.65
C ILE A 102 3.97 10.08 10.92
N LEU A 103 4.80 9.82 9.92
CA LEU A 103 5.46 10.86 9.11
C LEU A 103 4.45 11.61 8.24
N PHE A 104 3.37 10.96 7.81
CA PHE A 104 2.29 11.57 7.01
C PHE A 104 1.17 12.15 7.87
N VAL A 105 1.18 11.92 9.17
CA VAL A 105 0.27 12.60 10.09
C VAL A 105 0.86 13.97 10.33
N GLU A 106 0.27 15.00 9.73
CA GLU A 106 0.61 16.39 10.03
C GLU A 106 0.67 16.55 11.56
N LYS A 107 1.89 16.77 12.08
CA LYS A 107 2.02 17.29 13.43
C LYS A 107 1.40 18.67 13.35
N LYS A 108 0.17 18.84 13.85
CA LYS A 108 -0.30 20.16 14.32
C LYS A 108 0.89 20.74 15.05
N THR A 109 1.47 21.79 14.49
CA THR A 109 2.71 22.39 14.95
C THR A 109 2.60 22.57 16.45
N ARG A 110 3.30 21.74 17.24
CA ARG A 110 3.58 22.13 18.62
C ARG A 110 4.50 23.32 18.47
N LYS A 111 3.93 24.51 18.63
CA LYS A 111 4.64 25.79 18.83
C LYS A 111 5.66 25.59 19.95
N LYS A 112 6.85 25.11 19.59
CA LYS A 112 8.10 25.06 20.36
C LYS A 112 9.09 24.31 19.49
N ILE A 113 9.59 24.99 18.46
CA ILE A 113 10.86 24.62 17.84
C ILE A 113 11.89 24.65 18.98
N ASN A 114 12.54 23.51 19.15
CA ASN A 114 13.42 23.20 20.25
C ASN A 114 14.56 24.22 20.33
N GLN A 115 14.77 24.79 21.52
CA GLN A 115 15.93 25.62 21.86
C GLN A 115 17.27 24.96 21.48
N LEU A 116 17.30 23.63 21.39
CA LEU A 116 18.43 22.83 20.96
C LEU A 116 18.88 23.12 19.50
N PHE A 117 17.94 23.30 18.56
CA PHE A 117 18.28 23.62 17.17
C PHE A 117 18.76 25.08 17.02
N ALA A 118 18.24 25.99 17.85
CA ALA A 118 18.69 27.38 17.88
C ALA A 118 20.10 27.55 18.50
N TYR A 119 20.53 26.61 19.36
CA TYR A 119 21.89 26.59 19.91
C TYR A 119 22.90 26.01 18.91
N LEU A 120 22.51 24.99 18.15
CA LEU A 120 23.37 24.31 17.17
C LEU A 120 23.64 25.12 15.89
N LEU A 121 22.79 26.10 15.54
CA LEU A 121 22.93 26.94 14.35
C LEU A 121 23.50 28.33 14.62
N LYS A 122 23.98 28.61 15.84
CA LYS A 122 24.79 29.81 16.11
C LYS A 122 26.24 29.55 15.67
N VAL A 123 26.48 29.74 14.39
CA VAL A 123 27.79 30.15 13.85
C VAL A 123 27.73 31.65 13.62
#